data_AF-A0A5E7AX45-F1
#
_entry.id   AF-A0A5E7AX45-F1
#
_cell.length_a   1.000
_cell.length_b   1.000
_cell.length_c   1.000
_cell.angle_alpha   90.00
_cell.angle_beta   90.00
_cell.angle_gamma   90.00
#
_symmetry.space_group_name_H-M   'P 1'
#
loop_
_entity.id
_entity.type
_entity.pdbx_description
1 polymer ?
#
loop_
_entity_poly.entity_id
_entity_poly.type
_entity_poly.pdbx_seq_one_letter_code
_entity_poly.pdbx_strand_id
1 'polypeptide(L)' 'MENKYWFGFRLKDGRSNIVLKGPYSYDKAMEVREQLKAPDAEVSVWFVADSPEEALEKAVFHML' A
#
# COMPACT_ATOMS: atom_id res chain seq x y z
N MET A 1 -6.57 -10.63 -17.28
CA MET A 1 -5.60 -10.68 -16.16
C MET A 1 -6.29 -10.01 -14.98
N GLU A 2 -6.40 -10.69 -13.84
CA GLU A 2 -6.87 -10.02 -12.62
C GLU A 2 -5.78 -9.02 -12.20
N ASN A 3 -6.17 -7.75 -12.03
CA ASN A 3 -5.23 -6.71 -11.63
C ASN A 3 -4.74 -6.98 -10.19
N LYS A 4 -3.42 -7.00 -9.99
CA LYS A 4 -2.75 -7.17 -8.70
C LYS A 4 -2.54 -5.82 -8.03
N TYR A 5 -3.53 -5.35 -7.28
CA TYR A 5 -3.42 -4.06 -6.59
C TYR A 5 -2.64 -4.17 -5.29
N TRP A 6 -1.77 -3.20 -5.06
CA TRP A 6 -0.93 -3.05 -3.88
C TRP A 6 -1.05 -1.63 -3.33
N PHE A 7 -0.73 -1.50 -2.05
CA PHE A 7 -0.46 -0.21 -1.43
C PHE A 7 0.53 -0.37 -0.28
N GLY A 8 1.25 0.70 0.03
CA GLY A 8 2.10 0.81 1.20
C GLY A 8 1.36 1.43 2.38
N PHE A 9 1.84 1.11 3.57
CA PHE A 9 1.40 1.67 4.85
C PHE A 9 2.62 2.03 5.70
N ARG A 10 2.65 3.23 6.27
CA ARG A 10 3.73 3.70 7.16
C ARG A 10 3.11 4.37 8.39
N LEU A 11 3.58 4.02 9.58
CA LEU A 11 3.17 4.72 10.81
C LEU A 11 3.85 6.09 10.89
N LYS A 12 3.13 7.10 11.37
CA LYS A 12 3.66 8.45 11.62
C LYS A 12 4.48 8.54 12.91
N ASP A 13 4.50 7.48 13.71
CA ASP A 13 5.19 7.39 15.01
C ASP A 13 6.73 7.34 14.91
N GLY A 14 7.29 7.56 13.73
CA GLY A 14 8.74 7.59 13.48
C GLY A 14 9.34 6.22 13.15
N ARG A 15 8.54 5.14 13.10
CA ARG A 15 8.99 3.87 12.52
C ARG A 15 8.94 3.98 10.99
N SER A 16 10.06 4.35 10.37
CA SER A 16 10.21 4.56 8.93
C SER A 16 9.97 3.34 8.02
N ASN A 17 9.41 2.25 8.54
CA ASN A 17 9.19 1.02 7.78
C ASN A 17 7.87 1.10 7.02
N ILE A 18 7.96 1.00 5.69
CA ILE A 18 6.80 0.80 4.83
C ILE A 18 6.45 -0.68 4.83
N VAL A 19 5.20 -0.98 5.20
CA VAL A 19 4.62 -2.32 5.11
C VAL A 19 3.76 -2.39 3.87
N LEU A 20 3.98 -3.41 3.04
CA LEU A 20 3.16 -3.66 1.85
C LEU A 20 1.90 -4.46 2.19
N LYS A 21 0.83 -4.15 1.47
CA LYS A 21 -0.44 -4.88 1.51
C LYS A 21 -0.89 -5.18 0.07
N GLY A 22 -1.13 -6.45 -0.22
CA GLY A 22 -1.46 -6.95 -1.56
C GLY A 22 -0.79 -8.31 -1.85
N PRO A 23 -0.92 -8.83 -3.08
CA PRO A 23 -1.77 -8.30 -4.14
C PRO A 23 -3.25 -8.58 -3.85
N TYR A 24 -4.11 -7.62 -4.13
CA TYR A 24 -5.56 -7.75 -3.98
C TYR A 24 -6.29 -7.49 -5.31
N SER A 25 -7.53 -7.98 -5.41
CA SER A 25 -8.48 -7.49 -6.40
C SER A 25 -8.88 -6.04 -6.10
N TYR A 26 -9.46 -5.35 -7.08
CA TYR A 26 -9.87 -3.95 -6.95
C TYR A 26 -10.78 -3.72 -5.73
N ASP A 27 -11.85 -4.50 -5.61
CA ASP A 27 -12.83 -4.34 -4.52
C ASP A 27 -12.20 -4.58 -3.15
N LYS A 28 -11.33 -5.60 -3.05
CA LYS A 28 -10.65 -5.90 -1.79
C LYS A 28 -9.62 -4.84 -1.43
N ALA A 29 -8.91 -4.28 -2.41
CA ALA A 29 -7.99 -3.17 -2.18
C ALA A 29 -8.71 -1.93 -1.64
N MET A 30 -9.90 -1.60 -2.15
CA MET A 30 -10.72 -0.52 -1.59
C MET A 30 -11.09 -0.79 -0.14
N GLU A 31 -11.67 -1.97 0.13
CA GLU A 31 -12.14 -2.34 1.47
C GLU A 31 -11.02 -2.27 2.51
N VAL A 32 -9.88 -2.91 2.23
CA VAL A 32 -8.76 -2.98 3.17
C VAL A 32 -8.12 -1.59 3.34
N ARG A 33 -8.03 -0.79 2.28
CA ARG A 33 -7.48 0.57 2.37
C ARG A 33 -8.33 1.47 3.26
N GLU A 34 -9.66 1.44 3.13
CA GLU A 34 -10.54 2.21 4.02
C GLU A 34 -10.42 1.76 5.48
N GLN A 35 -10.27 0.45 5.74
CA GLN A 35 -10.04 -0.08 7.10
C GLN A 35 -8.70 0.35 7.70
N LEU A 36 -7.65 0.47 6.87
CA LEU A 36 -6.29 0.80 7.30
C LEU A 36 -5.98 2.30 7.31
N LYS A 37 -6.92 3.16 6.89
CA LYS A 37 -6.82 4.62 7.09
C LYS A 37 -6.94 4.95 8.57
N ALA A 38 -5.85 4.74 9.31
CA ALA A 38 -5.73 5.18 10.68
C ALA A 38 -5.18 6.62 10.73
N PRO A 39 -5.62 7.48 11.68
CA PRO A 39 -5.16 8.88 11.77
C PRO A 39 -3.63 9.02 11.91
N ASP A 40 -3.01 8.03 12.55
CA ASP A 40 -1.60 7.91 12.86
C ASP A 40 -0.79 7.17 11.79
N ALA A 41 -1.38 6.89 10.63
CA ALA A 41 -0.71 6.24 9.53
C ALA A 41 -0.82 7.00 8.21
N GLU A 42 0.21 6.87 7.40
CA GLU A 42 0.24 7.27 6.00
C GLU A 42 0.02 6.06 5.12
N VAL A 43 -0.87 6.19 4.15
CA VAL A 43 -1.21 5.13 3.19
C VAL A 43 -0.95 5.67 1.80
N SER A 44 -0.20 4.93 0.98
CA SER A 44 0.09 5.37 -0.38
C SER A 44 -1.18 5.35 -1.23
N VAL A 45 -1.09 5.92 -2.42
CA VAL A 45 -2.03 5.53 -3.49
C VAL A 45 -1.91 4.03 -3.74
N TRP A 46 -3.00 3.43 -4.21
CA TRP A 46 -2.94 2.08 -4.76
C TRP A 46 -2.25 2.06 -6.12
N PHE A 47 -1.60 0.97 -6.45
CA PHE A 47 -0.93 0.79 -7.75
C PHE A 47 -0.90 -0.68 -8.11
N VAL A 48 -0.68 -0.96 -9.39
CA VAL A 48 -0.45 -2.33 -9.88
C VAL A 48 1.04 -2.62 -9.87
N ALA A 49 1.41 -3.80 -9.39
CA ALA A 49 2.76 -4.32 -9.43
C ALA A 49 2.73 -5.84 -9.57
N ASP A 50 3.72 -6.38 -10.27
CA ASP A 50 3.81 -7.81 -10.54
C ASP A 50 4.53 -8.59 -9.45
N SER A 51 5.37 -7.91 -8.65
CA SER A 51 6.09 -8.47 -7.52
C SER A 51 6.05 -7.58 -6.27
N PRO A 52 6.31 -8.14 -5.07
CA PRO A 52 6.45 -7.36 -3.85
C PRO A 52 7.59 -6.33 -3.90
N GLU A 53 8.70 -6.61 -4.59
CA GLU A 53 9.84 -5.70 -4.73
C GLU A 53 9.45 -4.47 -5.54
N GLU A 54 8.81 -4.65 -6.69
CA GLU A 54 8.27 -3.56 -7.50
C GLU A 54 7.22 -2.76 -6.71
N ALA A 55 6.40 -3.45 -5.92
CA ALA A 55 5.41 -2.80 -5.07
C ALA A 55 6.07 -1.94 -3.98
N LEU A 56 7.21 -2.36 -3.44
CA LEU A 56 7.96 -1.61 -2.44
C LEU A 56 8.52 -0.31 -3.03
N GLU A 57 9.15 -0.39 -4.19
CA GLU A 57 9.71 0.78 -4.89
C GLU A 57 8.64 1.83 -5.17
N LYS A 58 7.46 1.39 -5.66
CA LYS A 58 6.31 2.27 -5.91
C LYS A 58 5.75 2.86 -4.62
N ALA A 59 5.62 2.07 -3.55
CA ALA A 59 5.15 2.56 -2.26
C ALA A 59 6.09 3.63 -1.69
N VAL A 60 7.40 3.41 -1.74
CA VAL A 60 8.42 4.38 -1.31
C VAL A 60 8.29 5.67 -2.11
N PHE A 61 8.25 5.60 -3.44
CA PHE A 61 8.11 6.78 -4.30
C PHE A 61 6.87 7.62 -3.96
N HIS A 62 5.74 6.98 -3.67
CA HIS A 62 4.48 7.67 -3.35
C HIS A 62 4.38 8.19 -1.91
N MET A 63 5.35 7.87 -1.04
CA MET A 63 5.38 8.27 0.38
C MET A 63 6.59 9.16 0.72
N LEU A 64 7.40 9.56 -0.26
CA LEU A 64 8.40 10.62 -0.13
C LEU A 64 7.73 12.00 -0.24
#